data_AF-A0A226C059-F1
#
_entry.id   AF-A0A226C059-F1
#
_cell.length_a   1.000
_cell.length_b   1.000
_cell.length_c   1.000
_cell.angle_alpha   90.00
_cell.angle_beta   90.00
_cell.angle_gamma   90.00
#
_symmetry.space_group_name_H-M   'P 1'
#
loop_
_entity.id
_entity.type
_entity.pdbx_description
1 polymer ?
#
loop_
_entity_poly.entity_id
_entity_poly.type
_entity_poly.pdbx_seq_one_letter_code
_entity_poly.pdbx_strand_id
1 'polypeptide(L)'
;MKIGESLPGIDNQGAITRQQGLSQDLDQFSLELEKAAQESDHKLKKAAKQFEAMFVSQMIESMRKTIPESDLLDGGFAEDTYEEMLDQAYSEKIADTKGLGLADKIYKQFTSEKAGLSPEHAIDVKE
;
A
#
# COMPACT_ATOMS: atom_id res chain seq x y z
N MET A 1 52.68 -15.21 -5.89
CA MET A 1 51.77 -16.35 -5.59
C MET A 1 51.65 -16.38 -4.07
N LYS A 2 50.55 -16.01 -3.39
CA LYS A 2 49.12 -16.00 -3.69
C LYS A 2 48.45 -14.80 -2.99
N ILE A 3 47.72 -14.02 -3.81
CA ILE A 3 46.38 -13.45 -3.60
C ILE A 3 45.96 -13.01 -2.18
N GLY A 4 45.74 -11.71 -2.03
CA GLY A 4 44.76 -11.19 -1.08
C GLY A 4 43.37 -11.56 -1.57
N GLU A 5 42.56 -12.10 -0.66
CA GLU A 5 41.13 -12.26 -0.88
C GLU A 5 40.36 -11.43 0.15
N SER A 6 39.36 -10.77 -0.41
CA SER A 6 38.55 -9.70 0.13
C SER A 6 37.71 -10.15 1.32
N LEU A 7 37.42 -9.19 2.20
CA LEU A 7 36.41 -9.31 3.25
C LEU A 7 35.07 -9.82 2.67
N PRO A 8 34.32 -10.65 3.40
CA PRO A 8 32.98 -11.05 2.99
C PRO A 8 32.08 -9.81 2.95
N GLY A 9 31.57 -9.52 1.75
CA GLY A 9 30.67 -8.41 1.51
C GLY A 9 29.35 -8.62 2.25
N ILE A 10 28.87 -7.55 2.87
CA ILE A 10 27.49 -7.42 3.34
C ILE A 10 26.62 -7.47 2.08
N ASP A 11 25.99 -8.61 1.88
CA ASP A 11 25.12 -8.98 0.79
C ASP A 11 23.76 -8.27 0.91
N ASN A 12 23.71 -7.07 0.35
CA ASN A 12 22.48 -6.26 0.21
C ASN A 12 21.49 -6.81 -0.85
N GLN A 13 21.52 -8.11 -1.13
CA GLN A 13 20.71 -8.74 -2.19
C GLN A 13 19.27 -9.04 -1.74
N GLY A 14 18.99 -9.07 -0.43
CA GLY A 14 17.62 -9.23 0.09
C GLY A 14 16.71 -8.01 -0.10
N ALA A 15 17.28 -6.80 -0.25
CA ALA A 15 16.51 -5.57 -0.41
C ALA A 15 15.98 -5.35 -1.84
N ILE A 16 16.64 -5.92 -2.86
CA ILE A 16 16.32 -5.67 -4.28
C ILE A 16 15.12 -6.53 -4.74
N THR A 17 14.91 -7.71 -4.18
CA THR A 17 13.79 -8.60 -4.56
C THR A 17 12.42 -8.13 -4.02
N ARG A 18 12.38 -7.41 -2.89
CA ARG A 18 11.11 -6.92 -2.30
C ARG A 18 10.56 -5.67 -2.99
N GLN A 19 11.41 -4.86 -3.62
CA GLN A 19 10.98 -3.65 -4.35
C GLN A 19 10.21 -3.96 -5.66
N GLN A 20 10.39 -5.15 -6.26
CA GLN A 20 9.70 -5.52 -7.50
C GLN A 20 8.25 -5.97 -7.28
N GLY A 21 7.90 -6.50 -6.09
CA GLY A 21 6.54 -6.92 -5.75
C GLY A 21 5.58 -5.74 -5.59
N LEU A 22 6.01 -4.71 -4.85
CA LEU A 22 5.16 -3.56 -4.57
C LEU A 22 4.70 -2.82 -5.84
N SER A 23 5.57 -2.69 -6.85
CA SER A 23 5.19 -2.10 -8.14
C SER A 23 4.14 -2.94 -8.88
N GLN A 24 4.26 -4.27 -8.87
CA GLN A 24 3.29 -5.15 -9.50
C GLN A 24 1.94 -5.12 -8.78
N ASP A 25 1.96 -5.05 -7.45
CA ASP A 25 0.75 -4.94 -6.63
C ASP A 25 0.03 -3.61 -6.89
N LEU A 26 0.78 -2.51 -7.05
CA LEU A 26 0.22 -1.20 -7.38
C LEU A 26 -0.40 -1.15 -8.79
N ASP A 27 0.22 -1.81 -9.77
CA ASP A 27 -0.32 -1.92 -11.12
C ASP A 27 -1.61 -2.74 -11.14
N GLN A 28 -1.60 -3.90 -10.48
CA GLN A 28 -2.76 -4.78 -10.33
C GLN A 28 -3.92 -4.07 -9.63
N PHE A 29 -3.59 -3.26 -8.63
CA PHE A 29 -4.55 -2.47 -7.88
C PHE A 29 -5.15 -1.33 -8.70
N SER A 30 -4.34 -0.64 -9.50
CA SER A 30 -4.82 0.41 -10.41
C SER A 30 -5.84 -0.14 -11.40
N LEU A 31 -5.59 -1.34 -11.94
CA LEU A 31 -6.54 -2.06 -12.79
C LEU A 31 -7.85 -2.42 -12.05
N GLU A 32 -7.75 -2.82 -10.78
CA GLU A 32 -8.93 -3.14 -9.96
C GLU A 32 -9.78 -1.90 -9.67
N LEU A 33 -9.17 -0.76 -9.37
CA LEU A 33 -9.87 0.52 -9.22
C LEU A 33 -10.58 0.95 -10.50
N GLU A 34 -9.92 0.83 -11.65
CA GLU A 34 -10.52 1.21 -12.94
C GLU A 34 -11.75 0.33 -13.26
N LYS A 35 -11.62 -0.99 -13.08
CA LYS A 35 -12.74 -1.92 -13.22
C LYS A 35 -13.87 -1.61 -12.24
N ALA A 36 -13.54 -1.41 -10.96
CA ALA A 36 -14.51 -1.08 -9.93
C ALA A 36 -15.24 0.24 -10.22
N ALA A 37 -14.50 1.24 -10.73
CA ALA A 37 -15.05 2.52 -11.16
C ALA A 37 -16.05 2.34 -12.31
N GLN A 38 -15.76 1.50 -13.29
CA GLN A 38 -16.66 1.22 -14.42
C GLN A 38 -17.94 0.50 -13.97
N GLU A 39 -17.83 -0.44 -13.02
CA GLU A 39 -18.95 -1.27 -12.59
C GLU A 39 -19.97 -0.54 -11.69
N SER A 40 -19.54 0.09 -10.59
CA SER A 40 -20.47 0.84 -9.72
C SER A 40 -19.75 1.72 -8.68
N ASP A 41 -20.47 2.74 -8.21
CA ASP A 41 -20.02 3.61 -7.12
C ASP A 41 -19.69 2.84 -5.83
N HIS A 42 -20.51 1.83 -5.50
CA HIS A 42 -20.31 0.98 -4.33
C HIS A 42 -19.02 0.14 -4.45
N LYS A 43 -18.75 -0.43 -5.63
CA LYS A 43 -17.52 -1.21 -5.84
C LYS A 43 -16.28 -0.32 -5.82
N LEU A 44 -16.33 0.88 -6.40
CA LEU A 44 -15.24 1.85 -6.31
C LEU A 44 -14.92 2.24 -4.86
N LYS A 45 -15.95 2.53 -4.05
CA LYS A 45 -15.78 2.79 -2.61
C LYS A 45 -15.13 1.61 -1.88
N LYS A 46 -15.57 0.39 -2.20
CA LYS A 46 -15.00 -0.83 -1.59
C LYS A 46 -13.53 -1.02 -1.97
N ALA A 47 -13.18 -0.90 -3.24
CA ALA A 47 -11.80 -1.02 -3.71
C ALA A 47 -10.90 0.08 -3.11
N ALA A 48 -11.39 1.32 -3.03
CA ALA A 48 -10.67 2.42 -2.38
C ALA A 48 -10.43 2.17 -0.88
N LYS A 49 -11.39 1.58 -0.16
CA LYS A 49 -11.20 1.15 1.24
C LYS A 49 -10.17 0.02 1.38
N GLN A 50 -10.19 -0.95 0.47
CA GLN A 50 -9.21 -2.05 0.47
C GLN A 50 -7.79 -1.54 0.27
N PHE A 51 -7.60 -0.53 -0.58
CA PHE A 51 -6.32 0.16 -0.71
C PHE A 51 -5.83 0.78 0.59
N GLU A 52 -6.72 1.52 1.26
CA GLU A 52 -6.37 2.18 2.50
C GLU A 52 -6.00 1.15 3.56
N ALA A 53 -6.69 0.00 3.61
CA ALA A 53 -6.31 -1.12 4.48
C ALA A 53 -4.91 -1.65 4.13
N MET A 54 -4.60 -1.93 2.86
CA MET A 54 -3.26 -2.40 2.47
C MET A 54 -2.16 -1.38 2.84
N PHE A 55 -2.44 -0.09 2.60
CA PHE A 55 -1.51 0.99 2.95
C PHE A 55 -1.28 1.06 4.47
N VAL A 56 -2.33 0.94 5.27
CA VAL A 56 -2.23 0.89 6.73
C VAL A 56 -1.42 -0.32 7.17
N SER A 57 -1.63 -1.49 6.55
CA SER A 57 -0.86 -2.70 6.84
C SER A 57 0.64 -2.47 6.60
N GLN A 58 0.98 -1.89 5.44
CA GLN A 58 2.37 -1.55 5.12
C GLN A 58 2.98 -0.54 6.09
N MET A 59 2.19 0.43 6.57
CA MET A 59 2.65 1.37 7.59
C MET A 59 2.92 0.66 8.92
N ILE A 60 2.01 -0.22 9.37
CA ILE A 60 2.16 -0.95 10.63
C ILE A 60 3.39 -1.87 10.55
N GLU A 61 3.57 -2.61 9.46
CA GLU A 61 4.77 -3.42 9.20
C GLU A 61 6.03 -2.56 9.25
N SER A 62 6.01 -1.38 8.62
CA SER A 62 7.15 -0.45 8.62
C SER A 62 7.46 0.08 10.03
N MET A 63 6.44 0.35 10.85
CA MET A 63 6.61 0.75 12.24
C MET A 63 7.21 -0.37 13.08
N ARG A 64 6.77 -1.63 12.92
CA ARG A 64 7.36 -2.78 13.63
C ARG A 64 8.84 -2.98 13.29
N LYS A 65 9.22 -2.86 12.03
CA LYS A 65 10.63 -2.95 11.60
C LYS A 65 11.56 -1.91 12.24
N THR A 66 11.01 -0.87 12.87
CA THR A 66 11.82 0.11 13.64
C THR A 66 12.13 -0.34 15.07
N ILE A 67 11.45 -1.37 15.57
CA ILE A 67 11.67 -1.94 16.90
C ILE A 67 12.86 -2.92 16.77
N PRO A 68 13.95 -2.73 17.54
CA PRO A 68 15.07 -3.67 17.51
C PRO A 68 14.63 -5.05 17.96
N GLU A 69 15.04 -6.07 17.22
CA GLU A 69 14.79 -7.45 17.65
C GLU A 69 15.61 -7.73 18.92
N SER A 70 14.93 -8.31 19.92
CA SER A 70 15.58 -8.72 21.16
C SER A 70 15.86 -10.21 21.08
N ASP A 71 17.02 -10.66 21.59
CA ASP A 71 17.42 -12.08 21.66
C ASP A 71 16.40 -13.02 22.37
N LEU A 72 15.33 -12.48 22.97
CA LEU A 72 14.26 -13.21 23.64
C LEU A 72 13.06 -13.50 22.74
N LEU A 73 12.89 -12.75 21.65
CA LEU A 73 11.86 -12.96 20.63
C LEU A 73 12.58 -13.32 19.33
N ASP A 74 13.07 -14.55 19.26
CA ASP A 74 13.66 -15.10 18.05
C ASP A 74 12.50 -15.38 17.07
N GLY A 75 12.21 -14.38 16.23
CA GLY A 75 11.13 -14.37 15.27
C GLY A 75 11.11 -15.66 14.45
N GLY A 76 10.00 -16.39 14.57
CA GLY A 76 9.77 -17.64 13.86
C GLY A 76 8.70 -17.49 12.78
N PHE A 77 8.73 -18.36 11.76
CA PHE A 77 7.74 -18.35 10.66
C PHE A 77 6.26 -18.32 11.12
N ALA A 78 5.96 -19.01 12.24
CA ALA A 78 4.62 -19.02 12.81
C ALA A 78 4.23 -17.68 13.46
N GLU A 79 5.21 -17.00 14.06
CA GLU A 79 5.04 -15.65 14.62
C GLU A 79 4.86 -14.63 13.50
N ASP A 80 5.73 -14.64 12.48
CA ASP A 80 5.63 -13.77 11.31
C ASP A 80 4.25 -13.89 10.64
N THR A 81 3.79 -15.11 10.42
CA THR A 81 2.47 -15.36 9.83
C THR A 81 1.34 -14.82 10.72
N TYR A 82 1.45 -15.01 12.04
CA TYR A 82 0.45 -14.51 12.98
C TYR A 82 0.43 -12.98 13.02
N GLU A 83 1.60 -12.33 13.01
CA GLU A 83 1.71 -10.87 12.95
C GLU A 83 1.12 -10.31 11.66
N GLU A 84 1.41 -10.92 10.51
CA GLU A 84 0.83 -10.53 9.21
C GLU A 84 -0.70 -10.62 9.23
N MET A 85 -1.26 -11.71 9.78
CA MET A 85 -2.71 -11.85 9.93
C MET A 85 -3.32 -10.82 10.88
N LEU A 86 -2.61 -10.52 11.98
CA LEU A 86 -3.05 -9.54 12.97
C LEU A 86 -3.07 -8.13 12.37
N ASP A 87 -2.03 -7.78 11.63
CA ASP A 87 -1.92 -6.52 10.91
C ASP A 87 -3.01 -6.35 9.89
N GLN A 88 -3.29 -7.39 9.11
CA GLN A 88 -4.36 -7.36 8.13
C GLN A 88 -5.70 -7.04 8.82
N ALA A 89 -6.02 -7.71 9.93
CA ALA A 89 -7.24 -7.48 10.68
C ALA A 89 -7.33 -6.07 11.27
N TYR A 90 -6.21 -5.54 11.80
CA TYR A 90 -6.15 -4.17 12.30
C TYR A 90 -6.32 -3.15 11.19
N SER A 91 -5.68 -3.37 10.06
CA SER A 91 -5.70 -2.46 8.92
C SER A 91 -7.08 -2.36 8.28
N GLU A 92 -7.78 -3.49 8.11
CA GLU A 92 -9.17 -3.53 7.67
C GLU A 92 -10.08 -2.74 8.62
N LYS A 93 -9.92 -2.92 9.93
CA LYS A 93 -10.72 -2.22 10.94
C LYS A 93 -10.44 -0.71 10.97
N ILE A 94 -9.18 -0.31 10.76
CA ILE A 94 -8.80 1.10 10.67
C ILE A 94 -9.44 1.74 9.42
N ALA A 95 -9.33 1.08 8.26
CA ALA A 95 -9.92 1.55 7.01
C ALA A 95 -11.46 1.61 7.04
N ASP A 96 -12.12 0.73 7.80
CA ASP A 96 -13.58 0.72 7.90
C ASP A 96 -14.18 1.81 8.80
N THR A 97 -13.39 2.38 9.70
CA THR A 97 -13.85 3.39 10.66
C THR A 97 -13.64 4.81 10.14
N LYS A 98 -12.57 5.48 10.57
CA LYS A 98 -12.20 6.84 10.13
C LYS A 98 -10.94 6.90 9.29
N GLY A 99 -10.25 5.76 9.11
CA GLY A 99 -9.11 5.61 8.23
C GLY A 99 -8.08 6.75 8.31
N LEU A 100 -7.43 6.99 7.18
CA LEU A 100 -6.55 8.14 6.94
C LEU A 100 -7.20 9.15 5.97
N GLY A 101 -8.37 8.81 5.43
CA GLY A 101 -9.07 9.57 4.40
C GLY A 101 -8.50 9.37 3.00
N LEU A 102 -7.69 8.33 2.79
CA LEU A 102 -7.11 7.99 1.49
C LEU A 102 -8.16 7.38 0.56
N ALA A 103 -9.03 6.52 1.11
CA ALA A 103 -10.15 5.94 0.37
C ALA A 103 -11.06 7.02 -0.23
N ASP A 104 -11.36 8.07 0.55
CA ASP A 104 -12.19 9.19 0.11
C ASP A 104 -11.51 10.01 -1.00
N LYS A 105 -10.19 10.20 -0.92
CA LYS A 105 -9.42 10.93 -1.95
C LYS A 105 -9.40 10.15 -3.26
N ILE A 106 -9.16 8.85 -3.20
CA ILE A 106 -9.18 7.96 -4.38
C ILE A 106 -10.56 7.97 -5.02
N TYR A 107 -11.60 7.77 -4.21
CA TYR A 107 -12.98 7.82 -4.66
C TYR A 107 -13.31 9.15 -5.37
N LYS A 108 -12.90 10.28 -4.78
CA LYS A 108 -13.08 11.61 -5.38
C LYS A 108 -12.34 11.74 -6.71
N GLN A 109 -11.08 11.29 -6.79
CA GLN A 109 -10.30 11.39 -8.02
C GLN A 109 -10.97 10.66 -9.18
N PHE A 110 -11.39 9.41 -8.98
CA PHE A 110 -12.05 8.60 -10.01
C PHE A 110 -13.45 9.11 -10.37
N THR A 111 -14.19 9.68 -9.42
CA THR A 111 -15.52 10.26 -9.69
C THR A 111 -15.43 11.63 -10.37
N SER A 112 -14.44 12.46 -10.02
CA SER A 112 -14.14 13.73 -10.70
C SER A 112 -13.70 13.51 -12.14
N GLU A 113 -12.87 12.50 -12.39
CA GLU A 113 -12.48 12.07 -13.74
C GLU A 113 -13.69 11.59 -14.55
N LYS A 114 -14.52 10.71 -13.97
CA LYS A 114 -15.78 10.27 -14.60
C LYS A 114 -16.72 11.41 -14.95
N ALA A 115 -16.75 12.45 -14.12
CA ALA A 115 -17.63 13.60 -14.29
C ALA A 115 -17.11 14.64 -15.31
N GLY A 116 -15.89 14.46 -15.86
CA GLY A 116 -15.29 15.43 -16.78
C GLY A 116 -15.05 16.81 -16.16
N LEU A 117 -15.05 16.90 -14.82
CA LEU A 117 -14.90 18.14 -14.07
C LEU A 117 -13.40 18.46 -13.91
N SER A 118 -12.70 18.70 -15.01
CA SER A 118 -11.39 19.36 -14.97
C SER A 118 -11.59 20.85 -14.67
N PRO A 119 -10.94 21.42 -13.64
CA PRO A 119 -11.06 22.84 -13.28
C PRO A 119 -10.51 23.84 -14.31
N GLU A 120 -10.00 23.41 -15.48
CA GLU A 120 -9.23 24.28 -16.37
C GLU A 120 -10.05 25.16 -17.33
N HIS A 121 -11.40 25.14 -17.32
CA HIS A 121 -12.22 25.98 -18.20
C HIS A 121 -13.26 26.87 -17.50
N ALA A 122 -13.16 27.10 -16.19
CA ALA A 122 -14.09 27.98 -15.47
C ALA A 122 -13.71 29.47 -15.51
N ILE A 123 -13.07 29.94 -16.59
CA ILE A 123 -12.89 31.38 -16.88
C ILE A 123 -13.25 31.66 -18.33
N ASP A 124 -14.51 31.47 -18.70
CA ASP A 124 -15.18 32.44 -19.57
C ASP A 124 -16.70 32.28 -19.43
N VAL A 125 -17.42 33.35 -19.76
CA VAL A 125 -18.88 33.51 -19.75
C VAL A 125 -19.49 33.93 -18.41
N LYS A 126 -19.41 35.24 -18.15
CA LYS A 126 -20.61 36.03 -17.84
C LYS A 126 -20.51 37.38 -18.54
N GLU A 127 -21.57 37.69 -19.28
CA GLU A 127 -21.86 38.95 -19.96
C GLU A 127 -21.72 40.18 -19.05
#